data_AF-A0A7M2SFD9-F1
#
_entry.id   AF-A0A7M2SFD9-F1
#
_cell.length_a   1.000
_cell.length_b   1.000
_cell.length_c   1.000
_cell.angle_alpha   90.00
_cell.angle_beta   90.00
_cell.angle_gamma   90.00
#
_symmetry.space_group_name_H-M   'P 1'
#
loop_
_entity.id
_entity.type
_entity.pdbx_description
1 polymer ?
#
loop_
_entity_poly.entity_id
_entity_poly.type
_entity_poly.pdbx_seq_one_letter_code
_entity_poly.pdbx_strand_id
1 'polypeptide(L)'
;MSTATFTTDSVRELLSDRNIFPGLPDDLGEDAELVLDSLGLVWLLHVVEERYGLVVEPSDEEISGLTSLRRLTAYLRAVEEGGRDEQ
;
A
#
# COMPACT_ATOMS: atom_id res chain seq x y z
N MET A 1 5.75 -12.91 -18.49
CA MET A 1 5.00 -11.66 -18.26
C MET A 1 5.06 -11.40 -16.78
N SER A 2 5.73 -10.34 -16.33
CA SER A 2 5.82 -10.02 -14.91
C SER A 2 4.44 -9.60 -14.42
N THR A 3 3.73 -10.52 -13.77
CA THR A 3 2.52 -10.21 -13.01
C THR A 3 2.95 -9.32 -11.84
N ALA A 4 2.66 -8.02 -11.91
CA ALA A 4 2.89 -7.12 -10.79
C ALA A 4 2.10 -7.63 -9.57
N THR A 5 2.78 -7.88 -8.45
CA THR A 5 2.17 -8.45 -7.25
C THR A 5 1.19 -7.46 -6.63
N PHE A 6 1.54 -6.16 -6.67
CA PHE A 6 0.65 -5.09 -6.26
C PHE A 6 -0.19 -4.60 -7.42
N THR A 7 -1.50 -4.85 -7.38
CA THR A 7 -2.49 -4.22 -8.25
C THR A 7 -3.41 -3.34 -7.41
N THR A 8 -4.16 -2.44 -8.04
CA THR A 8 -5.17 -1.62 -7.36
C THR A 8 -6.11 -2.50 -6.52
N ASP A 9 -6.51 -3.66 -7.05
CA ASP A 9 -7.40 -4.60 -6.38
C ASP A 9 -6.73 -5.24 -5.16
N SER A 10 -5.48 -5.72 -5.31
CA SER A 10 -4.69 -6.27 -4.19
C SER A 10 -4.47 -5.24 -3.09
N VAL A 11 -4.16 -3.99 -3.44
CA VAL A 11 -3.93 -2.92 -2.46
C VAL A 11 -5.24 -2.54 -1.78
N ARG A 12 -6.36 -2.53 -2.52
CA ARG A 12 -7.68 -2.35 -1.93
C ARG A 12 -7.98 -3.45 -0.91
N GLU A 13 -7.71 -4.71 -1.24
CA GLU A 13 -7.89 -5.83 -0.33
C GLU A 13 -7.06 -5.68 0.95
N LEU A 14 -5.81 -5.21 0.83
CA LEU A 14 -4.96 -4.89 1.99
C LEU A 14 -5.61 -3.81 2.85
N LEU A 15 -6.06 -2.71 2.25
CA LEU A 15 -6.69 -1.61 2.97
C LEU A 15 -8.04 -1.98 3.59
N SER A 16 -8.75 -2.98 3.05
CA SER A 16 -9.99 -3.51 3.61
C SER A 16 -9.79 -4.24 4.95
N ASP A 17 -8.55 -4.50 5.38
CA ASP A 17 -8.27 -5.01 6.72
C ASP A 17 -8.76 -4.03 7.79
N ARG A 18 -9.51 -4.55 8.76
CA ARG A 18 -10.14 -3.72 9.81
C ARG A 18 -9.13 -3.03 10.71
N ASN A 19 -7.90 -3.52 10.78
CA ASN A 19 -6.81 -2.88 11.53
C ASN A 19 -6.22 -1.67 10.78
N ILE A 20 -6.41 -1.61 9.46
CA ILE A 20 -5.94 -0.52 8.59
C ILE A 20 -7.06 0.49 8.37
N PHE A 21 -8.20 0.05 7.83
CA PHE A 21 -9.42 0.85 7.75
C PHE A 21 -10.63 0.12 8.33
N PRO A 22 -11.26 0.66 9.39
CA PRO A 22 -12.51 0.13 9.92
C PRO A 22 -13.70 0.55 9.05
N GLY A 23 -13.72 0.14 7.78
CA GLY A 23 -14.82 0.39 6.85
C GLY A 23 -14.42 1.12 5.56
N LEU A 24 -13.45 0.58 4.83
CA LEU A 24 -13.13 1.06 3.49
C LEU A 24 -14.33 0.82 2.54
N PRO A 25 -14.78 1.82 1.77
CA PRO A 25 -15.85 1.62 0.79
C PRO A 25 -15.41 0.71 -0.36
N ASP A 26 -16.24 -0.25 -0.77
CA ASP A 26 -15.96 -1.13 -1.93
C ASP A 26 -15.91 -0.35 -3.26
N ASP A 27 -16.61 0.80 -3.34
CA ASP A 27 -16.63 1.68 -4.51
C ASP A 27 -15.60 2.82 -4.42
N LEU A 28 -14.60 2.71 -3.53
CA LEU A 28 -13.58 3.74 -3.39
C LEU A 28 -12.77 3.89 -4.69
N GLY A 29 -12.95 5.00 -5.40
CA GLY A 29 -12.21 5.32 -6.61
C GLY A 29 -10.70 5.39 -6.37
N GLU A 30 -9.91 5.10 -7.40
CA GLU A 30 -8.44 5.04 -7.28
C GLU A 30 -7.80 6.39 -6.90
N ASP A 31 -8.45 7.49 -7.29
CA ASP A 31 -8.07 8.87 -7.04
C ASP A 31 -8.84 9.51 -5.87
N ALA A 32 -9.61 8.72 -5.13
CA ALA A 32 -10.28 9.20 -3.93
C ALA A 32 -9.26 9.58 -2.85
N GLU A 33 -9.57 10.64 -2.10
CA GLU A 33 -8.75 11.06 -0.97
C GLU A 33 -8.79 10.00 0.12
N LEU A 34 -7.60 9.50 0.47
CA LEU A 34 -7.38 8.46 1.46
C LEU A 34 -6.46 9.02 2.54
N VAL A 35 -6.86 8.90 3.79
CA VAL A 35 -6.11 9.39 4.94
C VAL A 35 -5.72 8.19 5.81
N LEU A 36 -4.44 7.85 5.81
CA LEU A 36 -3.89 6.83 6.70
C LEU A 36 -3.50 7.47 8.03
N ASP A 37 -4.14 7.03 9.11
CA ASP A 37 -3.65 7.31 10.45
C ASP A 37 -2.30 6.62 10.70
N SER A 38 -1.52 7.12 11.66
CA SER A 38 -0.21 6.56 12.01
C SER A 38 -0.23 5.06 12.32
N LEU A 39 -1.28 4.59 13.00
CA LEU A 39 -1.47 3.17 13.30
C LEU A 39 -1.86 2.36 12.05
N GLY A 40 -2.73 2.91 11.19
CA GLY A 40 -3.16 2.26 9.96
C GLY A 40 -1.99 2.08 8.98
N LEU A 41 -1.10 3.07 8.89
CA LEU A 41 0.13 2.97 8.12
C LEU A 41 1.04 1.85 8.65
N VAL A 42 1.32 1.82 9.95
CA VAL A 42 2.17 0.77 10.54
C VAL A 42 1.59 -0.62 10.30
N TRP A 43 0.27 -0.79 10.46
CA TRP A 43 -0.39 -2.06 10.14
C TRP A 43 -0.29 -2.42 8.67
N LEU A 44 -0.46 -1.46 7.75
CA LEU A 44 -0.31 -1.70 6.33
C LEU A 44 1.09 -2.20 5.98
N LEU A 45 2.13 -1.53 6.49
CA LEU A 45 3.52 -1.93 6.26
C LEU A 45 3.78 -3.33 6.82
N HIS A 46 3.30 -3.60 8.03
CA HIS A 46 3.42 -4.93 8.66
C HIS A 46 2.73 -6.03 7.85
N VAL A 47 1.50 -5.80 7.36
CA VAL A 47 0.78 -6.79 6.54
C VAL A 47 1.48 -7.00 5.20
N VAL A 48 2.03 -5.95 4.59
CA VAL A 48 2.80 -6.06 3.34
C VAL A 48 4.04 -6.93 3.54
N GLU A 49 4.78 -6.71 4.63
CA GLU A 49 5.94 -7.53 5.00
C GLU A 49 5.53 -8.99 5.26
N GLU A 50 4.52 -9.24 6.09
CA GLU A 50 4.07 -10.59 6.43
C GLU A 50 3.55 -11.38 5.22
N ARG A 51 2.79 -10.73 4.32
CA ARG A 51 2.15 -11.41 3.17
C ARG A 51 3.09 -11.56 1.98
N TYR A 52 3.96 -10.59 1.73
CA TYR A 52 4.77 -10.54 0.51
C TYR A 52 6.28 -10.62 0.78
N GLY A 53 6.72 -10.63 2.04
CA GLY A 53 8.13 -10.57 2.41
C GLY A 53 8.80 -9.25 2.03
N LEU A 54 8.00 -8.20 1.78
CA LEU A 54 8.50 -6.90 1.33
C LEU A 54 8.56 -5.94 2.50
N VAL A 55 9.76 -5.61 2.94
CA VAL A 55 9.99 -4.57 3.95
C VAL A 55 9.86 -3.20 3.28
N VAL A 56 8.95 -2.38 3.78
CA VAL A 56 8.65 -1.06 3.21
C VAL A 56 8.83 0.00 4.30
N GLU A 57 9.77 0.92 4.08
CA GLU A 57 10.08 2.01 5.02
C GLU A 57 9.92 3.37 4.32
N PRO A 58 8.69 3.92 4.22
CA PRO A 58 8.47 5.19 3.57
C PRO A 58 9.03 6.35 4.40
N SER A 59 9.71 7.27 3.72
CA SER A 59 10.14 8.55 4.26
C SER A 59 8.93 9.46 4.52
N ASP A 60 9.09 10.50 5.35
CA ASP A 60 8.00 11.47 5.63
C ASP A 60 7.39 12.08 4.35
N GLU A 61 8.22 12.37 3.34
CA GLU A 61 7.77 12.88 2.04
C GLU A 61 6.89 11.86 1.29
N GLU A 62 7.26 10.59 1.34
CA GLU A 62 6.54 9.49 0.71
C GLU A 62 5.20 9.27 1.43
N ILE A 63 5.21 9.25 2.77
CA ILE A 63 4.01 9.16 3.61
C ILE A 63 3.02 10.27 3.26
N SER A 64 3.49 11.51 3.14
CA SER A 64 2.65 12.64 2.71
C SER A 64 2.09 12.48 1.28
N GLY A 65 2.70 11.63 0.47
CA GLY A 65 2.25 11.27 -0.87
C GLY A 65 1.20 10.16 -0.90
N LEU A 66 1.06 9.34 0.15
CA LEU A 66 0.17 8.17 0.22
C LEU A 66 -1.30 8.53 0.49
N THR A 67 -1.85 9.46 -0.32
CA THR A 67 -3.18 10.05 -0.12
C THR A 67 -4.26 9.49 -1.03
N SER A 68 -3.97 8.43 -1.78
CA SER A 68 -4.92 7.79 -2.69
C SER A 68 -4.47 6.36 -3.00
N LEU A 69 -5.43 5.51 -3.37
CA LEU A 69 -5.18 4.12 -3.72
C LEU A 69 -4.20 4.00 -4.90
N ARG A 70 -4.33 4.89 -5.90
CA ARG A 70 -3.42 4.93 -7.05
C ARG A 70 -1.98 5.20 -6.63
N ARG A 71 -1.77 6.20 -5.78
CA ARG A 71 -0.41 6.56 -5.31
C ARG A 71 0.19 5.48 -4.42
N LEU A 72 -0.61 4.90 -3.53
CA LEU A 72 -0.16 3.78 -2.70
C LEU A 72 0.23 2.56 -3.54
N THR A 73 -0.57 2.23 -4.55
CA THR A 73 -0.27 1.13 -5.48
C THR A 73 1.00 1.40 -6.27
N ALA A 74 1.17 2.63 -6.78
CA ALA A 74 2.38 3.02 -7.50
C ALA A 74 3.63 2.95 -6.60
N TYR A 75 3.51 3.39 -5.35
CA TYR A 75 4.59 3.33 -4.36
C TYR A 75 5.00 1.88 -4.07
N LEU A 76 4.05 1.01 -3.72
CA LEU A 76 4.34 -0.40 -3.42
C LEU A 76 4.93 -1.15 -4.63
N ARG A 77 4.52 -0.80 -5.86
CA ARG A 77 5.16 -1.30 -7.08
C ARG A 77 6.60 -0.83 -7.21
N ALA A 78 6.85 0.45 -7.03
CA ALA A 78 8.20 0.99 -7.12
C ALA A 78 9.15 0.34 -6.10
N VAL A 79 8.66 0.10 -4.88
CA VAL A 79 9.42 -0.61 -3.84
C VAL A 79 9.63 -2.09 -4.20
N GLU A 80 8.61 -2.77 -4.73
CA GLU A 80 8.76 -4.14 -5.25
C GLU A 80 9.80 -4.23 -6.36
N GLU A 81 9.80 -3.26 -7.29
CA GLU A 81 10.74 -3.21 -8.40
C GLU A 81 12.16 -2.89 -7.92
N GLY A 82 12.33 -1.91 -7.03
CA GLY A 82 13.64 -1.56 -6.45
C GLY A 82 14.22 -2.64 -5.54
N GLY A 83 13.39 -3.35 -4.78
CA GLY A 83 13.82 -4.48 -3.93
C GLY A 83 14.26 -5.73 -4.72
N ARG A 84 13.96 -5.81 -6.03
CA ARG A 84 14.45 -6.87 -6.91
C ARG A 84 15.85 -6.59 -7.47
N ASP A 85 16.32 -5.34 -7.45
CA ASP A 85 17.65 -4.97 -7.94
C ASP A 85 18.77 -5.23 -6.91
N GLU A 86 18.44 -5.45 -5.64
CA GLU A 86 19.40 -5.75 -4.56
C GLU A 86 19.58 -7.25 -4.22
N GLN A 87 19.06 -8.17 -5.05
CA GLN A 87 19.14 -9.63 -4.83
C GLN A 87 19.91 -10.41 -5.90
#